data_AF-A0A961WRV9-F1
#
_entry.id   AF-A0A961WRV9-F1
#
_cell.length_a   1.000
_cell.length_b   1.000
_cell.length_c   1.000
_cell.angle_alpha   90.00
_cell.angle_beta   90.00
_cell.angle_gamma   90.00
#
_symmetry.space_group_name_H-M   'P 1'
#
loop_
_entity.id
_entity.type
_entity.pdbx_description
1 polymer ?
#
loop_
_entity_poly.entity_id
_entity_poly.type
_entity_poly.pdbx_seq_one_letter_code
_entity_poly.pdbx_strand_id
1 'polypeptide(L)'
;EDYLQTEFPDWKVWLTSTSEQWAVIGVQGPKAREIVEPLVEGIDLSLEAMPHMAIREGKICGVPTRLMRVSFTGELGFEINVPADYGRAVWDAIWERGEPMGMVPYGTEAMHVMRAEKGFIIVGQDTDGTVTPYDAGVGWAVGKKKADFVGIRGLKRPDLVAEGRRQLIGLRTKDPKVVLEEGAQIVADPNQPVPMKMLGFVTSSYWSETLGHSIALALVEGGFDRKGDTLYVPMENETIAVEVCDTIFLDKEGARLNV
;
A
#
# COMPACT_ATOMS: atom_id res chain seq x y z
N GLU A 1 -12.84 -13.30 12.92
CA GLU A 1 -13.81 -13.87 13.88
C GLU A 1 -13.96 -15.37 13.63
N ASP A 2 -14.22 -15.74 12.39
CA ASP A 2 -14.44 -17.12 11.93
C ASP A 2 -13.32 -18.10 12.32
N TYR A 3 -12.04 -17.78 12.08
CA TYR A 3 -10.92 -18.68 12.40
C TYR A 3 -10.82 -19.05 13.90
N LEU A 4 -11.14 -18.12 14.82
CA LEU A 4 -11.15 -18.43 16.25
C LEU A 4 -12.36 -19.28 16.63
N GLN A 5 -13.50 -19.05 15.97
CA GLN A 5 -14.74 -19.79 16.19
C GLN A 5 -14.71 -21.21 15.57
N THR A 6 -13.82 -21.47 14.61
CA THR A 6 -13.78 -22.72 13.84
C THR A 6 -12.51 -23.55 14.06
N GLU A 7 -11.33 -22.92 14.18
CA GLU A 7 -10.05 -23.64 14.22
C GLU A 7 -9.46 -23.74 15.64
N PHE A 8 -9.73 -22.76 16.51
CA PHE A 8 -9.11 -22.67 17.85
C PHE A 8 -10.14 -22.52 18.99
N PRO A 9 -11.15 -23.40 19.10
CA PRO A 9 -12.27 -23.25 20.04
C PRO A 9 -11.85 -23.30 21.52
N ASP A 10 -10.71 -23.91 21.84
CA ASP A 10 -10.21 -24.02 23.22
C ASP A 10 -9.45 -22.77 23.70
N TRP A 11 -9.23 -21.77 22.83
CA TRP A 11 -8.53 -20.55 23.20
C TRP A 11 -9.41 -19.62 24.03
N LYS A 12 -8.85 -19.05 25.10
CA LYS A 12 -9.53 -18.06 25.96
C LYS A 12 -9.38 -16.65 25.39
N VAL A 13 -9.94 -16.43 24.20
CA VAL A 13 -9.92 -15.14 23.50
C VAL A 13 -11.35 -14.78 23.09
N TRP A 14 -11.72 -13.51 23.25
CA TRP A 14 -13.01 -12.97 22.83
C TRP A 14 -12.78 -11.91 21.76
N LEU A 15 -13.57 -11.97 20.70
CA LEU A 15 -13.53 -11.03 19.58
C LEU A 15 -14.90 -10.37 19.45
N THR A 16 -14.90 -9.09 19.10
CA THR A 16 -16.12 -8.35 18.76
C THR A 16 -15.77 -7.45 17.61
N SER A 17 -16.52 -7.55 16.51
CA SER A 17 -16.36 -6.60 15.42
C SER A 17 -16.73 -5.21 15.91
N THR A 18 -15.81 -4.26 15.73
CA THR A 18 -16.05 -2.84 15.98
C THR A 18 -15.94 -2.04 14.68
N SER A 19 -16.06 -2.68 13.51
CA SER A 19 -15.84 -2.01 12.23
C SER A 19 -16.75 -0.79 12.03
N GLU A 20 -18.06 -0.94 12.33
CA GLU A 20 -19.03 0.17 12.21
C GLU A 20 -19.04 1.11 13.42
N GLN A 21 -18.34 0.76 14.50
CA GLN A 21 -18.28 1.58 15.71
C GLN A 21 -17.39 2.82 15.51
N TRP A 22 -16.45 2.78 14.55
CA TRP A 22 -15.45 3.81 14.35
C TRP A 22 -15.59 4.45 12.97
N ALA A 23 -15.61 5.78 12.93
CA ALA A 23 -15.29 6.55 11.74
C ALA A 23 -13.78 6.84 11.73
N VAL A 24 -13.14 6.72 10.56
CA VAL A 24 -11.70 6.93 10.39
C VAL A 24 -11.46 8.02 9.35
N ILE A 25 -10.68 9.04 9.73
CA ILE A 25 -10.31 10.15 8.86
C ILE A 25 -8.80 10.17 8.72
N GLY A 26 -8.31 9.94 7.50
CA GLY A 26 -6.89 10.02 7.18
C GLY A 26 -6.50 11.43 6.76
N VAL A 27 -5.67 12.10 7.57
CA VAL A 27 -5.06 13.40 7.23
C VAL A 27 -3.60 13.15 6.87
N GLN A 28 -3.29 13.23 5.58
CA GLN A 28 -1.98 12.85 5.02
C GLN A 28 -1.35 14.05 4.30
N GLY A 29 -0.05 14.26 4.50
CA GLY A 29 0.74 15.33 3.88
C GLY A 29 1.61 16.10 4.89
N PRO A 30 2.54 16.94 4.39
CA PRO A 30 3.50 17.64 5.24
C PRO A 30 2.87 18.62 6.24
N LYS A 31 1.65 19.10 5.97
CA LYS A 31 0.89 19.99 6.87
C LYS A 31 -0.06 19.23 7.82
N ALA A 32 -0.09 17.90 7.80
CA ALA A 32 -1.05 17.11 8.57
C ALA A 32 -0.97 17.41 10.08
N ARG A 33 0.24 17.56 10.63
CA ARG A 33 0.44 17.93 12.04
C ARG A 33 -0.13 19.30 12.36
N GLU A 34 0.19 20.31 11.56
CA GLU A 34 -0.28 21.70 11.73
C GLU A 34 -1.81 21.82 11.66
N ILE A 35 -2.44 20.99 10.83
CA ILE A 35 -3.90 20.90 10.70
C ILE A 35 -4.50 20.22 11.94
N VAL A 36 -3.97 19.07 12.35
CA VAL A 36 -4.61 18.23 13.37
C VAL A 36 -4.34 18.70 14.80
N GLU A 37 -3.12 19.15 15.09
CA GLU A 37 -2.64 19.39 16.46
C GLU A 37 -3.55 20.31 17.29
N PRO A 38 -4.06 21.46 16.78
CA PRO A 38 -4.89 22.34 17.59
C PRO A 38 -6.33 21.86 17.81
N LEU A 39 -6.75 20.80 17.12
CA LEU A 39 -8.03 20.14 17.35
C LEU A 39 -7.91 19.05 18.42
N VAL A 40 -6.68 18.65 18.76
CA VAL A 40 -6.40 17.54 19.68
C VAL A 40 -6.17 18.04 21.09
N GLU A 41 -6.72 17.32 22.06
CA GLU A 41 -6.58 17.60 23.49
C GLU A 41 -5.91 16.41 24.20
N GLY A 42 -4.87 16.71 24.98
CA GLY A 42 -4.20 15.71 25.84
C GLY A 42 -3.23 14.78 25.11
N ILE A 43 -2.88 15.07 23.86
CA ILE A 43 -1.88 14.32 23.09
C ILE A 43 -0.83 15.31 22.57
N ASP A 44 0.44 14.99 22.79
CA ASP A 44 1.58 15.69 22.19
C ASP A 44 1.90 15.04 20.82
N LEU A 45 1.81 15.83 19.74
CA LEU A 45 2.01 15.38 18.36
C LEU A 45 3.43 15.64 17.84
N SER A 46 4.36 16.05 18.71
CA SER A 46 5.78 16.16 18.39
C SER A 46 6.34 14.82 17.92
N LEU A 47 7.43 14.89 17.14
CA LEU A 47 8.08 13.70 16.57
C LEU A 47 8.54 12.74 17.68
N GLU A 48 9.05 13.28 18.79
CA GLU A 48 9.52 12.52 19.95
C GLU A 48 8.37 11.85 20.69
N ALA A 49 7.26 12.57 20.93
CA ALA A 49 6.13 12.05 21.70
C ALA A 49 5.26 11.07 20.89
N MET A 50 5.16 11.27 19.58
CA MET A 50 4.35 10.46 18.67
C MET A 50 5.18 9.99 17.46
N PRO A 51 6.09 9.01 17.65
CA PRO A 51 6.88 8.45 16.55
C PRO A 51 6.01 7.70 15.52
N HIS A 52 6.56 7.38 14.35
CA HIS A 52 5.84 6.63 13.33
C HIS A 52 5.34 5.28 13.89
N MET A 53 4.11 4.89 13.51
CA MET A 53 3.36 3.74 14.02
C MET A 53 2.91 3.86 15.50
N ALA A 54 3.07 5.02 16.15
CA ALA A 54 2.54 5.23 17.48
C ALA A 54 1.02 5.41 17.49
N ILE A 55 0.39 4.93 18.56
CA ILE A 55 -1.03 5.13 18.86
C ILE A 55 -1.14 5.89 20.18
N ARG A 56 -2.05 6.86 20.24
CA ARG A 56 -2.40 7.61 21.45
C ARG A 56 -3.91 7.70 21.59
N GLU A 57 -4.38 7.66 22.83
CA GLU A 57 -5.79 7.90 23.17
C GLU A 57 -5.91 9.26 23.84
N GLY A 58 -6.95 10.01 23.49
CA GLY A 58 -7.17 11.36 24.00
C GLY A 58 -8.50 11.90 23.48
N LYS A 59 -8.55 13.20 23.15
CA LYS A 59 -9.73 13.77 22.50
C LYS A 59 -9.36 14.57 21.26
N ILE A 60 -10.30 14.68 20.32
CA ILE A 60 -10.28 15.63 19.21
C ILE A 60 -11.63 16.34 19.16
N CYS A 61 -11.65 17.66 19.13
CA CYS A 61 -12.90 18.45 19.19
C CYS A 61 -13.81 18.04 20.36
N GLY A 62 -13.25 17.76 21.55
CA GLY A 62 -13.99 17.26 22.72
C GLY A 62 -14.46 15.80 22.66
N VAL A 63 -14.28 15.09 21.53
CA VAL A 63 -14.71 13.70 21.32
C VAL A 63 -13.58 12.72 21.64
N PRO A 64 -13.84 11.58 22.32
CA PRO A 64 -12.84 10.53 22.51
C PRO A 64 -12.25 10.06 21.18
N THR A 65 -10.93 9.99 21.08
CA THR A 65 -10.23 9.61 19.84
C THR A 65 -9.10 8.62 20.10
N ARG A 66 -8.89 7.74 19.12
CA ARG A 66 -7.64 7.00 18.94
C ARG A 66 -6.91 7.61 17.74
N LEU A 67 -5.80 8.28 18.04
CA LEU A 67 -4.96 8.90 17.04
C LEU A 67 -3.80 7.96 16.70
N MET A 68 -3.64 7.62 15.43
CA MET A 68 -2.58 6.74 14.95
C MET A 68 -1.68 7.51 13.98
N ARG A 69 -0.37 7.50 14.20
CA ARG A 69 0.59 8.08 13.24
C ARG A 69 0.98 7.03 12.20
N VAL A 70 0.07 6.78 11.27
CA VAL A 70 0.19 5.79 10.20
C VAL A 70 -0.06 6.45 8.85
N SER A 71 0.54 5.90 7.79
CA SER A 71 0.45 6.45 6.45
C SER A 71 0.48 5.33 5.43
N PHE A 72 -0.44 5.42 4.46
CA PHE A 72 -0.46 4.60 3.27
C PHE A 72 -0.06 5.40 2.01
N THR A 73 0.28 6.68 2.18
CA THR A 73 0.77 7.56 1.10
C THR A 73 2.28 7.74 1.14
N GLY A 74 2.93 7.36 2.25
CA GLY A 74 4.35 7.62 2.50
C GLY A 74 4.67 9.02 2.99
N GLU A 75 3.66 9.89 3.11
CA GLU A 75 3.78 11.20 3.75
C GLU A 75 3.57 11.10 5.26
N LEU A 76 4.02 12.10 6.01
CA LEU A 76 3.50 12.35 7.36
C LEU A 76 1.97 12.30 7.35
N GLY A 77 1.37 11.61 8.31
CA GLY A 77 -0.05 11.71 8.51
C GLY A 77 -0.56 10.99 9.74
N PHE A 78 -1.85 11.18 9.95
CA PHE A 78 -2.59 10.69 11.09
C PHE A 78 -3.89 10.05 10.64
N GLU A 79 -4.22 8.90 11.21
CA GLU A 79 -5.56 8.34 11.19
C GLU A 79 -6.27 8.69 12.50
N ILE A 80 -7.36 9.43 12.36
CA ILE A 80 -8.18 9.92 13.46
C ILE A 80 -9.38 8.99 13.55
N ASN A 81 -9.42 8.18 14.61
CA ASN A 81 -10.49 7.21 14.83
C ASN A 81 -11.39 7.72 15.96
N VAL A 82 -12.66 8.01 15.63
CA VAL A 82 -13.68 8.49 16.58
C VAL A 82 -14.93 7.62 16.51
N PRO A 83 -15.80 7.60 17.54
CA PRO A 83 -17.07 6.90 17.44
C PRO A 83 -17.87 7.41 16.22
N ALA A 84 -18.49 6.49 15.48
CA ALA A 84 -19.04 6.77 14.14
C ALA A 84 -20.00 7.98 14.10
N ASP A 85 -20.82 8.16 15.14
CA ASP A 85 -21.78 9.28 15.26
C ASP A 85 -21.12 10.66 15.21
N TYR A 86 -19.83 10.75 15.58
CA TYR A 86 -19.07 12.00 15.57
C TYR A 86 -18.24 12.19 14.30
N GLY A 87 -18.16 11.19 13.42
CA GLY A 87 -17.29 11.20 12.24
C GLY A 87 -17.50 12.45 11.37
N ARG A 88 -18.77 12.82 11.13
CA ARG A 88 -19.09 14.00 10.32
C ARG A 88 -18.64 15.31 10.96
N ALA A 89 -18.90 15.49 12.25
CA ALA A 89 -18.54 16.72 12.96
C ALA A 89 -17.02 16.92 13.03
N VAL A 90 -16.27 15.84 13.26
CA VAL A 90 -14.81 15.86 13.28
C VAL A 90 -14.25 16.12 11.87
N TRP A 91 -14.82 15.51 10.83
CA TRP A 91 -14.46 15.79 9.44
C TRP A 91 -14.63 17.27 9.09
N ASP A 92 -15.79 17.86 9.40
CA ASP A 92 -16.08 19.26 9.09
C ASP A 92 -15.11 20.21 9.82
N ALA A 93 -14.75 19.92 11.08
CA ALA A 93 -13.78 20.71 11.84
C ALA A 93 -12.35 20.64 11.27
N ILE A 94 -11.93 19.45 10.81
CA ILE A 94 -10.64 19.28 10.12
C ILE A 94 -10.66 20.02 8.78
N TRP A 95 -11.76 19.91 8.04
CA TRP A 95 -11.93 20.59 6.74
C TRP A 95 -11.87 22.11 6.88
N GLU A 96 -12.64 22.68 7.81
CA GLU A 96 -12.67 24.14 8.08
C GLU A 96 -11.27 24.70 8.34
N ARG A 97 -10.42 23.93 9.03
CA ARG A 97 -9.04 24.30 9.32
C ARG A 97 -8.09 24.05 8.14
N GLY A 98 -8.25 22.92 7.45
CA GLY A 98 -7.34 22.47 6.40
C GLY A 98 -7.55 23.18 5.06
N GLU A 99 -8.78 23.53 4.69
CA GLU A 99 -9.11 24.12 3.39
C GLU A 99 -8.35 25.43 3.13
N PRO A 100 -8.29 26.41 4.05
CA PRO A 100 -7.48 27.62 3.87
C PRO A 100 -5.98 27.35 3.70
N MET A 101 -5.49 26.18 4.13
CA MET A 101 -4.09 25.76 4.02
C MET A 101 -3.80 24.98 2.73
N GLY A 102 -4.80 24.81 1.86
CA GLY A 102 -4.73 24.07 0.60
C GLY A 102 -5.01 22.58 0.74
N MET A 103 -5.67 22.13 1.82
CA MET A 103 -6.11 20.74 1.94
C MET A 103 -7.13 20.42 0.85
N VAL A 104 -7.06 19.19 0.31
CA VAL A 104 -7.99 18.67 -0.69
C VAL A 104 -8.54 17.32 -0.22
N PRO A 105 -9.83 17.03 -0.44
CA PRO A 105 -10.35 15.69 -0.19
C PRO A 105 -9.88 14.78 -1.32
N TYR A 106 -9.55 13.54 -0.99
CA TYR A 106 -9.16 12.54 -1.98
C TYR A 106 -9.83 11.20 -1.69
N GLY A 107 -10.05 10.43 -2.75
CA GLY A 107 -10.67 9.11 -2.69
C GLY A 107 -9.70 7.98 -2.99
N THR A 108 -10.24 6.81 -3.31
CA THR A 108 -9.48 5.58 -3.55
C THR A 108 -8.46 5.70 -4.68
N GLU A 109 -8.79 6.36 -5.79
CA GLU A 109 -7.88 6.47 -6.94
C GLU A 109 -6.60 7.24 -6.59
N ALA A 110 -6.73 8.40 -5.94
CA ALA A 110 -5.56 9.14 -5.48
C ALA A 110 -4.77 8.37 -4.42
N MET A 111 -5.45 7.64 -3.53
CA MET A 111 -4.81 6.73 -2.59
C MET A 111 -4.01 5.64 -3.32
N HIS A 112 -4.57 5.05 -4.39
CA HIS A 112 -3.94 4.02 -5.20
C HIS A 112 -2.69 4.52 -5.92
N VAL A 113 -2.68 5.77 -6.40
CA VAL A 113 -1.47 6.40 -6.94
C VAL A 113 -0.41 6.52 -5.85
N MET A 114 -0.73 7.18 -4.72
CA MET A 114 0.24 7.48 -3.67
C MET A 114 0.83 6.21 -3.03
N ARG A 115 0.02 5.18 -2.79
CA ARG A 115 0.53 3.90 -2.26
C ARG A 115 1.42 3.18 -3.26
N ALA A 116 1.11 3.28 -4.56
CA ALA A 116 1.90 2.64 -5.61
C ALA A 116 3.23 3.36 -5.82
N GLU A 117 3.28 4.69 -5.68
CA GLU A 117 4.53 5.46 -5.64
C GLU A 117 5.49 4.95 -4.55
N LYS A 118 4.94 4.46 -3.42
CA LYS A 118 5.69 3.86 -2.31
C LYS A 118 5.91 2.35 -2.45
N GLY A 119 5.38 1.71 -3.49
CA GLY A 119 5.48 0.26 -3.68
C GLY A 119 4.66 -0.56 -2.70
N PHE A 120 3.64 0.03 -2.07
CA PHE A 120 2.74 -0.70 -1.17
C PHE A 120 1.71 -1.51 -1.97
N ILE A 121 1.39 -2.70 -1.47
CA ILE A 121 0.44 -3.62 -2.11
C ILE A 121 -1.00 -3.33 -1.71
N ILE A 122 -1.93 -3.56 -2.63
CA ILE A 122 -3.36 -3.76 -2.34
C ILE A 122 -3.67 -5.25 -2.46
N VAL A 123 -4.17 -5.84 -1.38
CA VAL A 123 -4.64 -7.23 -1.40
C VAL A 123 -5.83 -7.35 -2.36
N GLY A 124 -5.78 -8.32 -3.27
CA GLY A 124 -6.80 -8.49 -4.31
C GLY A 124 -6.49 -7.78 -5.63
N GLN A 125 -5.53 -6.85 -5.65
CA GLN A 125 -5.04 -6.20 -6.87
C GLN A 125 -3.61 -6.62 -7.21
N ASP A 126 -2.69 -6.44 -6.26
CA ASP A 126 -1.29 -6.90 -6.39
C ASP A 126 -1.11 -8.33 -5.85
N THR A 127 -2.17 -8.92 -5.32
CA THR A 127 -2.23 -10.33 -4.89
C THR A 127 -3.50 -10.98 -5.40
N ASP A 128 -3.40 -12.22 -5.87
CA ASP A 128 -4.49 -12.98 -6.52
C ASP A 128 -4.77 -14.33 -5.82
N GLY A 129 -4.31 -14.49 -4.58
CA GLY A 129 -4.35 -15.75 -3.83
C GLY A 129 -3.20 -16.71 -4.12
N THR A 130 -2.36 -16.44 -5.12
CA THR A 130 -1.15 -17.23 -5.43
C THR A 130 0.15 -16.58 -4.96
N VAL A 131 0.09 -15.29 -4.61
CA VAL A 131 1.22 -14.46 -4.19
C VAL A 131 1.52 -14.66 -2.70
N THR A 132 2.75 -15.04 -2.38
CA THR A 132 3.23 -15.12 -1.00
C THR A 132 3.81 -13.78 -0.53
N PRO A 133 4.03 -13.58 0.79
CA PRO A 133 4.76 -12.40 1.27
C PRO A 133 6.15 -12.23 0.67
N TYR A 134 6.82 -13.32 0.28
CA TYR A 134 8.13 -13.27 -0.38
C TYR A 134 8.02 -12.78 -1.82
N ASP A 135 7.02 -13.27 -2.55
CA ASP A 135 6.72 -12.84 -3.92
C ASP A 135 6.37 -11.34 -3.96
N ALA A 136 5.59 -10.87 -2.99
CA ALA A 136 5.19 -9.46 -2.86
C ALA A 136 6.30 -8.52 -2.32
N GLY A 137 7.53 -9.01 -2.08
CA GLY A 137 8.63 -8.19 -1.56
C GLY A 137 8.50 -7.80 -0.08
N VAL A 138 7.52 -8.35 0.65
CA VAL A 138 7.25 -8.09 2.07
C VAL A 138 7.71 -9.25 2.97
N GLY A 139 8.69 -10.04 2.52
CA GLY A 139 9.24 -11.17 3.27
C GLY A 139 9.84 -10.82 4.64
N TRP A 140 10.15 -9.53 4.87
CA TRP A 140 10.58 -9.01 6.16
C TRP A 140 9.48 -9.08 7.24
N ALA A 141 8.20 -9.06 6.84
CA ALA A 141 7.06 -9.18 7.74
C ALA A 141 6.82 -10.62 8.22
N VAL A 142 7.47 -11.61 7.60
CA VAL A 142 7.36 -13.01 8.00
C VAL A 142 8.22 -13.28 9.23
N GLY A 143 7.57 -13.65 10.34
CA GLY A 143 8.23 -13.89 11.63
C GLY A 143 9.12 -15.13 11.64
N LYS A 144 10.37 -15.02 11.18
CA LYS A 144 11.34 -16.13 11.08
C LYS A 144 11.67 -16.84 12.40
N LYS A 145 11.49 -16.15 13.53
CA LYS A 145 11.75 -16.67 14.88
C LYS A 145 10.52 -17.29 15.55
N LYS A 146 9.32 -17.12 14.99
CA LYS A 146 8.11 -17.71 15.56
C LYS A 146 8.15 -19.22 15.32
N ALA A 147 7.83 -19.98 16.35
CA ALA A 147 7.80 -21.44 16.25
C ALA A 147 6.74 -21.92 15.25
N ASP A 148 5.57 -21.26 15.24
CA ASP A 148 4.46 -21.59 14.33
C ASP A 148 3.57 -20.36 14.05
N PHE A 149 2.88 -20.39 12.90
CA PHE A 149 1.76 -19.51 12.52
C PHE A 149 1.03 -20.11 11.31
N VAL A 150 -0.27 -19.78 11.17
CA VAL A 150 -1.09 -20.24 10.04
C VAL A 150 -0.40 -19.88 8.70
N GLY A 151 -0.07 -20.91 7.92
CA GLY A 151 0.62 -20.77 6.63
C GLY A 151 2.13 -21.07 6.63
N ILE A 152 2.83 -21.11 7.78
CA ILE A 152 4.29 -21.32 7.83
C ILE A 152 4.72 -22.64 7.16
N ARG A 153 3.93 -23.71 7.31
CA ARG A 153 4.18 -25.00 6.67
C ARG A 153 3.97 -24.92 5.16
N GLY A 154 2.96 -24.17 4.72
CA GLY A 154 2.65 -23.93 3.32
C GLY A 154 3.82 -23.27 2.59
N LEU A 155 4.38 -22.21 3.20
CA LEU A 155 5.53 -21.45 2.68
C LEU A 155 6.79 -22.30 2.43
N LYS A 156 6.86 -23.52 2.96
CA LYS A 156 7.99 -24.46 2.76
C LYS A 156 7.71 -25.53 1.71
N ARG A 157 6.55 -25.51 1.05
CA ARG A 157 6.22 -26.48 0.00
C ARG A 157 7.08 -26.22 -1.24
N PRO A 158 7.43 -27.27 -2.02
CA PRO A 158 8.29 -27.14 -3.20
C PRO A 158 7.91 -25.99 -4.14
N ASP A 159 6.61 -25.82 -4.42
CA ASP A 159 6.10 -24.75 -5.30
C ASP A 159 6.33 -23.33 -4.75
N LEU A 160 6.24 -23.15 -3.43
CA LEU A 160 6.39 -21.83 -2.79
C LEU A 160 7.86 -21.46 -2.51
N VAL A 161 8.79 -22.39 -2.72
CA VAL A 161 10.24 -22.17 -2.64
C VAL A 161 10.95 -22.37 -3.98
N ALA A 162 10.19 -22.64 -5.05
CA ALA A 162 10.73 -22.82 -6.38
C ALA A 162 11.34 -21.52 -6.89
N GLU A 163 12.39 -21.64 -7.70
CA GLU A 163 12.92 -20.52 -8.47
C GLU A 163 11.92 -20.09 -9.54
N GLY A 164 12.03 -18.85 -10.01
CA GLY A 164 11.17 -18.34 -11.09
C GLY A 164 9.72 -18.08 -10.68
N ARG A 165 9.37 -18.05 -9.39
CA ARG A 165 8.04 -17.56 -8.98
C ARG A 165 7.81 -16.13 -9.48
N ARG A 166 6.55 -15.77 -9.71
CA ARG A 166 6.20 -14.38 -10.03
C ARG A 166 6.45 -13.52 -8.80
N GLN A 167 7.22 -12.46 -8.99
CA GLN A 167 7.62 -11.53 -7.94
C GLN A 167 7.19 -10.12 -8.31
N LEU A 168 6.76 -9.35 -7.31
CA LEU A 168 6.25 -8.00 -7.48
C LEU A 168 7.41 -7.04 -7.75
N ILE A 169 7.41 -6.41 -8.92
CA ILE A 169 8.43 -5.47 -9.37
C ILE A 169 7.81 -4.15 -9.82
N GLY A 170 8.65 -3.11 -9.92
CA GLY A 170 8.27 -1.87 -10.58
C GLY A 170 8.56 -1.93 -12.08
N LEU A 171 7.76 -1.23 -12.86
CA LEU A 171 7.99 -1.01 -14.30
C LEU A 171 7.99 0.48 -14.62
N ARG A 172 8.87 0.87 -15.53
CA ARG A 172 8.87 2.19 -16.18
C ARG A 172 8.71 1.99 -17.68
N THR A 173 7.73 2.65 -18.29
CA THR A 173 7.60 2.65 -19.74
C THR A 173 8.75 3.44 -20.38
N LYS A 174 9.22 3.02 -21.55
CA LYS A 174 10.26 3.77 -22.28
C LYS A 174 9.75 5.15 -22.73
N ASP A 175 8.48 5.26 -23.12
CA ASP A 175 7.79 6.55 -23.17
C ASP A 175 7.17 6.82 -21.79
N PRO A 176 7.69 7.79 -21.01
CA PRO A 176 7.23 8.06 -19.65
C PRO A 176 5.79 8.57 -19.57
N LYS A 177 5.13 8.87 -20.70
CA LYS A 177 3.73 9.32 -20.74
C LYS A 177 2.72 8.19 -20.87
N VAL A 178 3.18 6.99 -21.23
CA VAL A 178 2.31 5.84 -21.44
C VAL A 178 1.96 5.22 -20.09
N VAL A 179 0.68 5.24 -19.73
CA VAL A 179 0.15 4.47 -18.60
C VAL A 179 -0.28 3.11 -19.13
N LEU A 180 0.17 2.03 -18.50
CA LEU A 180 -0.13 0.67 -18.93
C LEU A 180 -1.57 0.30 -18.54
N GLU A 181 -2.19 -0.61 -19.28
CA GLU A 181 -3.46 -1.20 -18.87
C GLU A 181 -3.22 -2.20 -17.72
N GLU A 182 -3.99 -2.09 -16.64
CA GLU A 182 -3.95 -3.09 -15.55
C GLU A 182 -4.46 -4.44 -16.08
N GLY A 183 -3.76 -5.52 -15.75
CA GLY A 183 -3.98 -6.85 -16.32
C GLY A 183 -3.24 -7.12 -17.64
N ALA A 184 -2.59 -6.09 -18.22
CA ALA A 184 -1.81 -6.27 -19.45
C ALA A 184 -0.70 -7.30 -19.26
N GLN A 185 -0.51 -8.08 -20.32
CA GLN A 185 0.34 -9.25 -20.38
C GLN A 185 1.81 -8.84 -20.66
N ILE A 186 2.78 -9.42 -19.95
CA ILE A 186 4.22 -9.11 -20.11
C ILE A 186 5.01 -10.29 -20.70
N VAL A 187 5.79 -10.03 -21.77
CA VAL A 187 6.63 -11.02 -22.46
C VAL A 187 8.10 -10.58 -22.52
N ALA A 188 9.01 -11.55 -22.71
CA ALA A 188 10.46 -11.30 -22.82
C ALA A 188 10.87 -10.75 -24.20
N ASP A 189 10.23 -11.25 -25.25
CA ASP A 189 10.48 -10.87 -26.65
C ASP A 189 9.12 -10.69 -27.35
N PRO A 190 8.87 -9.54 -28.01
CA PRO A 190 7.59 -9.27 -28.65
C PRO A 190 7.41 -10.01 -29.98
N ASN A 191 8.48 -10.60 -30.53
CA ASN A 191 8.44 -11.34 -31.79
C ASN A 191 8.25 -12.85 -31.60
N GLN A 192 7.91 -13.29 -30.38
CA GLN A 192 7.63 -14.69 -30.11
C GLN A 192 6.49 -15.24 -30.99
N PRO A 193 6.56 -16.51 -31.42
CA PRO A 193 5.46 -17.14 -32.13
C PRO A 193 4.22 -17.21 -31.22
N VAL A 194 3.04 -17.07 -31.82
CA VAL A 194 1.76 -17.21 -31.11
C VAL A 194 1.44 -18.70 -30.93
N PRO A 195 1.03 -19.16 -29.73
CA PRO A 195 0.85 -18.39 -28.49
C PRO A 195 2.18 -18.03 -27.81
N MET A 196 2.32 -16.77 -27.38
CA MET A 196 3.53 -16.27 -26.72
C MET A 196 3.66 -16.81 -25.29
N LYS A 197 4.90 -17.04 -24.82
CA LYS A 197 5.14 -17.36 -23.41
C LYS A 197 5.00 -16.10 -22.58
N MET A 198 4.02 -16.11 -21.66
CA MET A 198 3.82 -15.04 -20.69
C MET A 198 4.79 -15.15 -19.51
N LEU A 199 5.44 -14.04 -19.16
CA LEU A 199 6.24 -13.94 -17.94
C LEU A 199 5.43 -13.45 -16.74
N GLY A 200 4.39 -12.66 -16.99
CA GLY A 200 3.72 -11.93 -15.93
C GLY A 200 2.63 -11.00 -16.45
N PHE A 201 2.16 -10.15 -15.56
CA PHE A 201 1.14 -9.15 -15.88
C PHE A 201 1.28 -7.90 -15.00
N VAL A 202 0.80 -6.78 -15.52
CA VAL A 202 0.70 -5.51 -14.81
C VAL A 202 -0.41 -5.62 -13.75
N THR A 203 -0.11 -5.34 -12.49
CA THR A 203 -1.10 -5.37 -11.39
C THR A 203 -1.69 -4.00 -11.13
N SER A 204 -0.87 -2.97 -11.26
CA SER A 204 -1.26 -1.59 -10.98
C SER A 204 -0.55 -0.64 -11.94
N SER A 205 -1.23 0.36 -12.50
CA SER A 205 -0.54 1.39 -13.32
C SER A 205 -1.21 2.74 -13.23
N TYR A 206 -0.39 3.79 -13.10
CA TYR A 206 -0.88 5.15 -12.87
C TYR A 206 0.01 6.19 -13.54
N TRP A 207 -0.57 7.37 -13.80
CA TRP A 207 0.21 8.60 -13.92
C TRP A 207 0.55 9.13 -12.52
N SER A 208 1.83 9.37 -12.25
CA SER A 208 2.27 10.03 -11.02
C SER A 208 2.51 11.51 -11.29
N GLU A 209 1.64 12.36 -10.75
CA GLU A 209 1.83 13.82 -10.81
C GLU A 209 3.07 14.26 -10.01
N THR A 210 3.39 13.55 -8.93
CA THR A 210 4.58 13.80 -8.10
C THR A 210 5.88 13.58 -8.88
N LEU A 211 5.92 12.54 -9.72
CA LEU A 211 7.12 12.13 -10.45
C LEU A 211 7.16 12.69 -11.89
N GLY A 212 6.02 13.14 -12.43
CA GLY A 212 5.90 13.65 -13.79
C GLY A 212 6.03 12.56 -14.87
N HIS A 213 5.76 11.31 -14.52
CA HIS A 213 5.78 10.17 -15.43
C HIS A 213 4.86 9.04 -14.94
N SER A 214 4.56 8.09 -15.82
CA SER A 214 3.82 6.87 -15.46
C SER A 214 4.66 5.94 -14.59
N ILE A 215 3.96 5.18 -13.75
CA ILE A 215 4.52 4.12 -12.91
C ILE A 215 3.64 2.89 -13.02
N ALA A 216 4.22 1.71 -12.84
CA ALA A 216 3.43 0.49 -12.75
C ALA A 216 4.08 -0.54 -11.83
N LEU A 217 3.24 -1.33 -11.17
CA LEU A 217 3.62 -2.55 -10.48
C LEU A 217 3.22 -3.75 -11.32
N ALA A 218 3.99 -4.82 -11.25
CA ALA A 218 3.73 -6.05 -11.99
C ALA A 218 4.25 -7.29 -11.26
N LEU A 219 3.59 -8.43 -11.50
CA LEU A 219 4.05 -9.74 -11.06
C LEU A 219 4.76 -10.44 -12.21
N VAL A 220 6.07 -10.65 -12.11
CA VAL A 220 6.91 -11.19 -13.20
C VAL A 220 7.72 -12.40 -12.72
N GLU A 221 7.75 -13.47 -13.52
CA GLU A 221 8.55 -14.70 -13.31
C GLU A 221 10.03 -14.35 -13.05
N GLY A 222 10.52 -14.60 -11.83
CA GLY A 222 11.88 -14.26 -11.41
C GLY A 222 12.18 -12.75 -11.38
N GLY A 223 11.15 -11.92 -11.14
CA GLY A 223 11.23 -10.47 -11.26
C GLY A 223 12.38 -9.81 -10.49
N PHE A 224 12.74 -10.29 -9.30
CA PHE A 224 13.80 -9.67 -8.50
C PHE A 224 15.19 -9.74 -9.14
N ASP A 225 15.42 -10.72 -10.02
CA ASP A 225 16.70 -10.89 -10.72
C ASP A 225 16.73 -10.17 -12.09
N ARG A 226 15.67 -9.44 -12.44
CA ARG A 226 15.49 -8.78 -13.75
C ARG A 226 15.71 -7.27 -13.72
N LYS A 227 16.26 -6.71 -12.64
CA LYS A 227 16.40 -5.25 -12.50
C LYS A 227 17.25 -4.68 -13.64
N GLY A 228 16.68 -3.72 -14.38
CA GLY A 228 17.28 -3.11 -15.57
C GLY A 228 16.96 -3.81 -16.88
N ASP A 229 16.34 -5.00 -16.85
CA ASP A 229 15.90 -5.69 -18.07
C ASP A 229 14.82 -4.87 -18.78
N THR A 230 14.80 -4.98 -20.12
CA THR A 230 13.66 -4.52 -20.93
C THR A 230 12.73 -5.68 -21.19
N LEU A 231 11.46 -5.50 -20.84
CA LEU A 231 10.35 -6.41 -21.16
C LEU A 231 9.35 -5.70 -22.07
N TYR A 232 8.36 -6.44 -22.56
CA TYR A 232 7.42 -5.95 -23.55
C TYR A 232 5.98 -6.25 -23.15
N VAL A 233 5.11 -5.28 -23.35
CA VAL A 233 3.67 -5.38 -23.13
C VAL A 233 2.97 -5.33 -24.49
N PRO A 234 2.70 -6.48 -25.13
CA PRO A 234 1.98 -6.53 -26.39
C PRO A 234 0.51 -6.16 -26.17
N MET A 235 0.05 -5.15 -26.91
CA MET A 235 -1.33 -4.71 -27.00
C MET A 235 -1.86 -5.04 -28.41
N GLU A 236 -3.16 -4.83 -28.66
CA GLU A 236 -3.77 -5.13 -29.95
C GLU A 236 -3.10 -4.40 -31.13
N ASN A 237 -2.71 -3.13 -30.93
CA ASN A 237 -2.22 -2.26 -32.00
C ASN A 237 -0.75 -1.84 -31.84
N GLU A 238 -0.13 -2.14 -30.71
CA GLU A 238 1.23 -1.69 -30.40
C GLU A 238 1.91 -2.65 -29.43
N THR A 239 3.22 -2.48 -29.26
CA THR A 239 3.98 -3.17 -28.21
C THR A 239 4.72 -2.12 -27.42
N ILE A 240 4.44 -2.06 -26.12
CA ILE A 240 5.04 -1.08 -25.22
C ILE A 240 6.26 -1.71 -24.57
N ALA A 241 7.44 -1.11 -24.77
CA ALA A 241 8.65 -1.51 -24.07
C ALA A 241 8.70 -0.91 -22.66
N VAL A 242 9.03 -1.75 -21.68
CA VAL A 242 9.10 -1.38 -20.26
C VAL A 242 10.44 -1.80 -19.68
N GLU A 243 10.97 -1.03 -18.74
CA GLU A 243 12.17 -1.34 -17.97
C GLU A 243 11.79 -1.79 -16.56
N VAL A 244 12.35 -2.91 -16.11
CA VAL A 244 12.15 -3.42 -14.75
C VAL A 244 12.96 -2.58 -13.75
N CYS A 245 12.31 -2.07 -12.72
CA CYS A 245 12.93 -1.24 -11.68
C CYS A 245 12.47 -1.63 -10.27
N ASP A 246 12.94 -0.87 -9.27
CA ASP A 246 12.47 -1.00 -7.88
C ASP A 246 10.96 -0.70 -7.80
N THR A 247 10.26 -1.34 -6.86
CA THR A 247 8.82 -1.07 -6.58
C THR A 247 8.59 0.28 -5.91
N ILE A 248 9.63 0.86 -5.28
CA ILE A 248 9.54 2.15 -4.59
C ILE A 248 10.02 3.25 -5.55
N PHE A 249 9.09 4.01 -6.09
CA PHE A 249 9.35 5.07 -7.07
C PHE A 249 9.65 6.41 -6.40
N LEU A 250 9.05 6.67 -5.24
CA LEU A 250 9.16 7.93 -4.51
C LEU A 250 9.72 7.72 -3.10
N ASP A 251 10.73 8.52 -2.75
CA ASP A 251 11.28 8.63 -1.39
C ASP A 251 11.61 7.24 -0.78
N LYS A 252 12.55 6.54 -1.41
CA LYS A 252 12.95 5.18 -1.04
C LYS A 252 13.42 5.07 0.41
N GLU A 253 14.05 6.12 0.93
CA GLU A 253 14.56 6.17 2.30
C GLU A 253 13.49 6.57 3.33
N GLY A 254 12.27 6.94 2.88
CA GLY A 254 11.15 7.26 3.76
C GLY A 254 11.32 8.56 4.55
N ALA A 255 12.09 9.52 4.03
CA ALA A 255 12.37 10.77 4.72
C ALA A 255 11.11 11.62 4.95
N ARG A 256 10.12 11.52 4.05
CA ARG A 256 8.89 12.32 4.10
C ARG A 256 7.92 11.91 5.21
N LEU A 257 8.12 10.75 5.83
CA LEU A 257 7.36 10.32 7.01
C LEU A 257 7.71 11.12 8.27
N ASN A 258 8.87 11.79 8.28
CA ASN A 258 9.48 12.38 9.49
C ASN A 258 9.59 13.91 9.44
N VAL A 259 8.89 14.56 8.52
CA VAL A 259 8.78 16.02 8.45
C VAL A 259 7.87 16.60 9.55
#